data_AF-A0A1Y1C5M8-F1
#
_entry.id   AF-A0A1Y1C5M8-F1
#
_cell.length_a   1.000
_cell.length_b   1.000
_cell.length_c   1.000
_cell.angle_alpha   90.00
_cell.angle_beta   90.00
_cell.angle_gamma   90.00
#
_symmetry.space_group_name_H-M   'P 1'
#
loop_
_entity.id
_entity.type
_entity.pdbx_description
1 polymer ?
#
loop_
_entity_poly.entity_id
_entity_poly.type
_entity_poly.pdbx_seq_one_letter_code
_entity_poly.pdbx_strand_id
1 'polypeptide(L)'
;KKAEKGVCGATADVIVARNFARMVAGGAASHSDHGRDIATTVLHLAEGKVPDFEIKDPEKLKRLAVECGIETNDRDIMDIAREVAGRALGDFGQQEGELAFIGRAPEKTKEMWREEGFMPRGIDREVVEVMHRTHIGVDNDYQNIIRHSIRASLADGWGGSMIATDLSDVLFGSPKPIRARANIGVLKDDEVNIIVHGHDPTLSDMIVRAVRDPELRKEALEAGAKGINLGGICCTANEILMRHGIPVIGNHLQQELAIVTGATDLMVVDVQCIFPSVVEIAKCFDTEIITTSPKAKFTGATFIDYEHGDPLTTSKEIVRNAIERFKMRKNKKTQIPQESQDLIAGFTAENTFHFLGGRYRATYRPLNNAIIEGRLRGAAAVVGCNNPGITQDYNHVVIARELLRHDVLVVETGCSAIACAKYGLLTPEAAMEYAGEGLREVCEAVGIPPIL
;
A
#
# COMPACT_ATOMS: atom_id res chain seq x y z
N LYS A 1 -3.10 -46.66 -12.97
CA LYS A 1 -3.67 -46.02 -11.75
C LYS A 1 -2.86 -44.77 -11.46
N LYS A 2 -3.49 -43.62 -11.17
CA LYS A 2 -2.76 -42.45 -10.68
C LYS A 2 -2.24 -42.75 -9.26
N ALA A 3 -1.12 -42.16 -8.88
CA ALA A 3 -0.59 -42.31 -7.53
C ALA A 3 -1.48 -41.53 -6.54
N GLU A 4 -1.92 -42.21 -5.46
CA GLU A 4 -2.79 -41.60 -4.42
C GLU A 4 -2.01 -40.81 -3.36
N LYS A 5 -0.70 -41.05 -3.28
CA LYS A 5 0.22 -40.42 -2.32
C LYS A 5 1.52 -40.04 -3.01
N GLY A 6 2.19 -39.02 -2.49
CA GLY A 6 3.58 -38.73 -2.81
C GLY A 6 4.53 -39.78 -2.24
N VAL A 7 5.82 -39.68 -2.59
CA VAL A 7 6.86 -40.64 -2.17
C VAL A 7 6.94 -40.80 -0.65
N CYS A 8 6.79 -39.70 0.10
CA CYS A 8 6.81 -39.72 1.57
C CYS A 8 5.49 -40.15 2.22
N GLY A 9 4.48 -40.55 1.43
CA GLY A 9 3.16 -40.95 1.92
C GLY A 9 2.16 -39.80 2.10
N ALA A 10 2.54 -38.55 1.82
CA ALA A 10 1.63 -37.39 1.88
C ALA A 10 0.48 -37.53 0.85
N THR A 11 -0.75 -37.27 1.30
CA THR A 11 -1.95 -37.26 0.45
C THR A 11 -2.07 -35.95 -0.32
N ALA A 12 -3.02 -35.89 -1.26
CA ALA A 12 -3.35 -34.66 -1.98
C ALA A 12 -3.69 -33.51 -1.01
N ASP A 13 -4.49 -33.77 0.03
CA ASP A 13 -4.90 -32.73 1.00
C ASP A 13 -3.69 -32.11 1.71
N VAL A 14 -2.75 -32.93 2.15
CA VAL A 14 -1.52 -32.46 2.81
C VAL A 14 -0.66 -31.64 1.85
N ILE A 15 -0.50 -32.10 0.61
CA ILE A 15 0.30 -31.39 -0.40
C ILE A 15 -0.32 -30.02 -0.70
N VAL A 16 -1.63 -29.97 -0.93
CA VAL A 16 -2.34 -28.73 -1.24
C VAL A 16 -2.29 -27.77 -0.06
N ALA A 17 -2.55 -28.24 1.16
CA ALA A 17 -2.51 -27.40 2.36
C ALA A 17 -1.11 -26.83 2.61
N ARG A 18 -0.04 -27.62 2.42
CA ARG A 18 1.34 -27.11 2.55
C ARG A 18 1.68 -26.05 1.51
N ASN A 19 1.27 -26.26 0.25
CA ASN A 19 1.50 -25.29 -0.82
C ASN A 19 0.76 -23.99 -0.53
N PHE A 20 -0.51 -24.07 -0.14
CA PHE A 20 -1.31 -22.91 0.25
C PHE A 20 -0.70 -22.17 1.44
N ALA A 21 -0.30 -22.89 2.50
CA ALA A 21 0.33 -22.30 3.67
C ALA A 21 1.61 -21.52 3.31
N ARG A 22 2.44 -22.04 2.40
CA ARG A 22 3.62 -21.33 1.91
C ARG A 22 3.29 -20.07 1.10
N MET A 23 2.17 -20.04 0.38
CA MET A 23 1.69 -18.80 -0.26
C MET A 23 1.31 -17.76 0.80
N VAL A 24 0.61 -18.17 1.86
CA VAL A 24 0.29 -17.28 3.00
C VAL A 24 1.55 -16.77 3.68
N ALA A 25 2.53 -17.65 3.94
CA ALA A 25 3.80 -17.25 4.52
C ALA A 25 4.59 -16.28 3.63
N GLY A 26 4.59 -16.47 2.31
CA GLY A 26 5.20 -15.55 1.36
C GLY A 26 4.54 -14.16 1.38
N GLY A 27 3.21 -14.11 1.44
CA GLY A 27 2.47 -12.86 1.59
C GLY A 27 2.77 -12.16 2.92
N ALA A 28 2.62 -12.89 4.04
CA ALA A 28 2.88 -12.38 5.38
C ALA A 28 4.33 -11.91 5.56
N ALA A 29 5.31 -12.62 4.99
CA ALA A 29 6.71 -12.18 5.02
C ALA A 29 6.94 -10.87 4.25
N SER A 30 6.22 -10.67 3.14
CA SER A 30 6.34 -9.45 2.33
C SER A 30 5.87 -8.21 3.09
N HIS A 31 4.73 -8.31 3.79
CA HIS A 31 4.23 -7.22 4.63
C HIS A 31 4.98 -7.11 5.98
N SER A 32 5.51 -8.22 6.51
CA SER A 32 6.40 -8.20 7.67
C SER A 32 7.62 -7.32 7.40
N ASP A 33 8.34 -7.58 6.32
CA ASP A 33 9.57 -6.84 6.06
C ASP A 33 9.30 -5.35 5.74
N HIS A 34 8.19 -5.07 5.06
CA HIS A 34 7.73 -3.70 4.86
C HIS A 34 7.44 -2.97 6.19
N GLY A 35 6.69 -3.59 7.10
CA GLY A 35 6.42 -3.01 8.42
C GLY A 35 7.68 -2.86 9.29
N ARG A 36 8.64 -3.78 9.15
CA ARG A 36 9.93 -3.70 9.84
C ARG A 36 10.75 -2.52 9.35
N ASP A 37 10.80 -2.28 8.04
CA ASP A 37 11.54 -1.15 7.47
C ASP A 37 11.00 0.17 8.03
N ILE A 38 9.68 0.37 8.01
CA ILE A 38 9.04 1.58 8.55
C ILE A 38 9.32 1.73 10.05
N ALA A 39 9.16 0.67 10.84
CA ALA A 39 9.45 0.72 12.28
C ALA A 39 10.92 1.04 12.57
N THR A 40 11.83 0.50 11.75
CA THR A 40 13.26 0.79 11.83
C THR A 40 13.57 2.24 11.47
N THR A 41 12.90 2.80 10.45
CA THR A 41 13.02 4.22 10.10
C THR A 41 12.57 5.12 11.24
N VAL A 42 11.45 4.83 11.92
CA VAL A 42 11.01 5.60 13.10
C VAL A 42 12.04 5.52 14.23
N LEU A 43 12.59 4.33 14.49
CA LEU A 43 13.63 4.16 15.51
C LEU A 43 14.88 4.98 15.17
N HIS A 44 15.36 4.88 13.93
CA HIS A 44 16.52 5.63 13.45
C HIS A 44 16.29 7.15 13.51
N LEU A 45 15.07 7.61 13.23
CA LEU A 45 14.69 9.01 13.38
C LEU A 45 14.81 9.45 14.85
N ALA A 46 14.25 8.66 15.77
CA ALA A 46 14.33 8.94 17.20
C ALA A 46 15.77 8.89 17.77
N GLU A 47 16.69 8.23 17.08
CA GLU A 47 18.11 8.17 17.39
C GLU A 47 18.95 9.23 16.65
N GLY A 48 18.34 10.06 15.81
CA GLY A 48 19.02 11.10 15.03
C GLY A 48 19.87 10.55 13.86
N LYS A 49 19.63 9.32 13.41
CA LYS A 49 20.40 8.65 12.33
C LYS A 49 19.88 8.97 10.93
N VAL A 50 18.65 9.46 10.80
CA VAL A 50 18.02 9.81 9.52
C VAL A 50 17.46 11.24 9.56
N PRO A 51 18.34 12.27 9.53
CA PRO A 51 17.96 13.66 9.81
C PRO A 51 17.01 14.29 8.78
N ASP A 52 16.84 13.66 7.62
CA ASP A 52 15.88 14.10 6.60
C ASP A 52 14.43 13.78 6.95
N PHE A 53 14.17 12.84 7.86
CA PHE A 53 12.81 12.53 8.30
C PHE A 53 12.43 13.35 9.53
N GLU A 54 11.13 13.49 9.76
CA GLU A 54 10.56 14.13 10.93
C GLU A 54 9.26 13.41 11.33
N ILE A 55 8.81 13.60 12.58
CA ILE A 55 7.50 13.13 13.02
C ILE A 55 6.44 14.10 12.49
N LYS A 56 5.77 13.72 11.41
CA LYS A 56 4.73 14.55 10.76
C LYS A 56 3.37 14.46 11.44
N ASP A 57 3.07 13.38 12.16
CA ASP A 57 1.86 13.26 12.99
C ASP A 57 2.17 12.87 14.45
N PRO A 58 2.50 13.85 15.31
CA PRO A 58 2.80 13.60 16.71
C PRO A 58 1.56 13.13 17.51
N GLU A 59 0.34 13.45 17.06
CA GLU A 59 -0.87 13.04 17.75
C GLU A 59 -1.20 11.57 17.47
N LYS A 60 -0.98 11.09 16.24
CA LYS A 60 -1.02 9.66 15.91
C LYS A 60 0.02 8.90 16.73
N LEU A 61 1.25 9.40 16.82
CA LEU A 61 2.30 8.76 17.62
C LEU A 61 1.89 8.62 19.10
N LYS A 62 1.35 9.68 19.71
CA LYS A 62 0.87 9.63 21.10
C LYS A 62 -0.27 8.63 21.28
N ARG A 63 -1.21 8.52 20.32
CA ARG A 63 -2.27 7.50 20.38
C ARG A 63 -1.70 6.09 20.36
N LEU A 64 -0.75 5.82 19.46
CA LEU A 64 -0.06 4.53 19.39
C LEU A 64 0.71 4.24 20.69
N ALA A 65 1.36 5.24 21.28
CA ALA A 65 2.04 5.12 22.55
C ALA A 65 1.06 4.67 23.67
N VAL A 66 -0.10 5.32 23.79
CA VAL A 66 -1.12 4.94 24.76
C VAL A 66 -1.63 3.51 24.52
N GLU A 67 -1.87 3.12 23.26
CA GLU A 67 -2.26 1.74 22.91
C GLU A 67 -1.20 0.71 23.31
N CYS A 68 0.07 1.08 23.22
CA CYS A 68 1.21 0.27 23.65
C CYS A 68 1.50 0.34 25.17
N GLY A 69 0.69 1.07 25.95
CA GLY A 69 0.90 1.25 27.40
C GLY A 69 2.06 2.18 27.75
N ILE A 70 2.45 3.07 26.84
CA ILE A 70 3.55 4.03 26.99
C ILE A 70 2.98 5.38 27.42
N GLU A 71 3.52 5.94 28.52
CA GLU A 71 3.13 7.28 28.98
C GLU A 71 3.59 8.36 27.99
N THR A 72 2.75 9.38 27.79
CA THR A 72 3.00 10.48 26.82
C THR A 72 3.06 11.87 27.43
N ASN A 73 2.60 12.06 28.67
CA ASN A 73 2.45 13.38 29.27
C ASN A 73 3.81 13.98 29.65
N ASP A 74 4.06 15.23 29.24
CA ASP A 74 5.28 15.98 29.52
C ASP A 74 6.59 15.28 29.07
N ARG A 75 6.48 14.40 28.07
CA ARG A 75 7.62 13.69 27.48
C ARG A 75 8.05 14.26 26.14
N ASP A 76 9.34 14.11 25.83
CA ASP A 76 9.88 14.43 24.52
C ASP A 76 9.29 13.49 23.44
N ILE A 77 8.99 14.06 22.28
CA ILE A 77 8.33 13.32 21.20
C ILE A 77 9.22 12.23 20.60
N MET A 78 10.54 12.43 20.58
CA MET A 78 11.49 11.44 20.07
C MET A 78 11.70 10.31 21.07
N ASP A 79 11.61 10.58 22.37
CA ASP A 79 11.59 9.52 23.39
C ASP A 79 10.35 8.62 23.24
N ILE A 80 9.18 9.21 23.00
CA ILE A 80 7.95 8.46 22.69
C ILE A 80 8.12 7.66 21.40
N ALA A 81 8.66 8.26 20.34
CA ALA A 81 8.92 7.59 19.06
C ALA A 81 9.83 6.38 19.23
N ARG A 82 10.90 6.51 20.03
CA ARG A 82 11.85 5.42 20.31
C ARG A 82 11.16 4.23 20.98
N GLU A 83 10.32 4.48 21.99
CA GLU A 83 9.64 3.41 22.72
C GLU A 83 8.54 2.75 21.87
N VAL A 84 7.78 3.53 21.09
CA VAL A 84 6.77 2.99 20.17
C VAL A 84 7.43 2.13 19.10
N ALA A 85 8.50 2.63 18.47
CA ALA A 85 9.25 1.86 17.46
C ALA A 85 9.90 0.61 18.06
N GLY A 86 10.48 0.71 19.25
CA GLY A 86 11.04 -0.44 19.98
C GLY A 86 9.99 -1.50 20.30
N ARG A 87 8.79 -1.08 20.74
CA ARG A 87 7.66 -1.98 20.98
C ARG A 87 7.19 -2.65 19.69
N ALA A 88 7.06 -1.91 18.59
CA ALA A 88 6.68 -2.45 17.29
C ALA A 88 7.72 -3.45 16.76
N LEU A 89 9.00 -3.13 16.84
CA LEU A 89 10.10 -4.04 16.46
C LEU A 89 10.12 -5.31 17.33
N GLY A 90 9.75 -5.21 18.60
CA GLY A 90 9.58 -6.35 19.49
C GLY A 90 8.56 -7.39 18.99
N ASP A 91 7.46 -6.96 18.35
CA ASP A 91 6.42 -7.85 17.83
C ASP A 91 6.91 -8.76 16.70
N PHE A 92 7.94 -8.36 15.96
CA PHE A 92 8.46 -9.18 14.86
C PHE A 92 9.13 -10.46 15.37
N GLY A 93 9.93 -10.34 16.42
CA GLY A 93 10.70 -11.43 17.02
C GLY A 93 10.08 -12.07 18.26
N GLN A 94 8.88 -11.64 18.67
CA GLN A 94 8.25 -12.08 19.92
C GLN A 94 8.03 -13.62 19.95
N GLN A 95 8.48 -14.26 21.02
CA GLN A 95 8.41 -15.73 21.18
C GLN A 95 7.16 -16.20 21.91
N GLU A 96 6.63 -15.41 22.83
CA GLU A 96 5.47 -15.73 23.66
C GLU A 96 4.60 -14.48 23.86
N GLY A 97 3.35 -14.68 24.25
CA GLY A 97 2.38 -13.58 24.36
C GLY A 97 1.62 -13.31 23.06
N GLU A 98 1.08 -12.10 22.96
CA GLU A 98 0.22 -11.63 21.87
C GLU A 98 0.79 -10.33 21.29
N LEU A 99 0.55 -10.08 20.00
CA LEU A 99 0.99 -8.84 19.34
C LEU A 99 0.31 -7.61 19.97
N ALA A 100 0.94 -6.43 19.97
CA ALA A 100 0.39 -5.24 20.62
C ALA A 100 -0.96 -4.83 20.03
N PHE A 101 -1.00 -4.74 18.70
CA PHE A 101 -2.14 -4.16 17.99
C PHE A 101 -3.37 -5.09 17.92
N ILE A 102 -3.23 -6.35 18.34
CA ILE A 102 -4.37 -7.26 18.48
C ILE A 102 -5.41 -6.73 19.49
N GLY A 103 -4.98 -5.85 20.41
CA GLY A 103 -5.84 -5.21 21.40
C GLY A 103 -7.03 -4.45 20.80
N ARG A 104 -6.92 -4.00 19.54
CA ARG A 104 -7.97 -3.32 18.78
C ARG A 104 -9.14 -4.23 18.38
N ALA A 105 -8.92 -5.55 18.33
CA ALA A 105 -9.98 -6.50 18.00
C ALA A 105 -11.02 -6.59 19.15
N PRO A 106 -12.32 -6.76 18.85
CA PRO A 106 -13.34 -6.93 19.88
C PRO A 106 -13.06 -8.12 20.81
N GLU A 107 -13.44 -8.03 22.08
CA GLU A 107 -13.08 -9.04 23.10
C GLU A 107 -13.52 -10.45 22.74
N LYS A 108 -14.75 -10.61 22.25
CA LYS A 108 -15.29 -11.89 21.78
C LYS A 108 -14.45 -12.50 20.65
N THR A 109 -13.86 -11.66 19.79
CA THR A 109 -12.99 -12.12 18.70
C THR A 109 -11.65 -12.62 19.26
N LYS A 110 -11.08 -11.91 20.23
CA LYS A 110 -9.84 -12.31 20.90
C LYS A 110 -10.01 -13.60 21.70
N GLU A 111 -11.12 -13.76 22.41
CA GLU A 111 -11.48 -14.99 23.10
C GLU A 111 -11.53 -16.17 22.12
N MET A 112 -12.26 -16.02 21.01
CA MET A 112 -12.32 -17.03 19.96
C MET A 112 -10.94 -17.35 19.39
N TRP A 113 -10.08 -16.36 19.12
CA TRP A 113 -8.73 -16.61 18.63
C TRP A 113 -7.86 -17.38 19.64
N ARG A 114 -8.03 -17.14 20.94
CA ARG A 114 -7.32 -17.90 21.99
C ARG A 114 -7.82 -19.34 22.06
N GLU A 115 -9.14 -19.53 22.08
CA GLU A 115 -9.78 -20.85 22.12
C GLU A 115 -9.41 -21.71 20.90
N GLU A 116 -9.42 -21.10 19.71
CA GLU A 116 -9.05 -21.76 18.46
C GLU A 116 -7.53 -21.80 18.20
N GLY A 117 -6.71 -21.17 19.05
CA GLY A 117 -5.25 -21.12 18.87
C GLY A 117 -4.78 -20.31 17.65
N PHE A 118 -5.61 -19.38 17.18
CA PHE A 118 -5.31 -18.43 16.09
C PHE A 118 -4.60 -17.16 16.56
N MET A 119 -4.56 -16.91 17.87
CA MET A 119 -3.90 -15.72 18.43
C MET A 119 -2.42 -15.66 18.01
N PRO A 120 -1.99 -14.64 17.24
CA PRO A 120 -0.62 -14.55 16.74
C PRO A 120 0.36 -14.13 17.84
N ARG A 121 1.59 -14.67 17.79
CA ARG A 121 2.57 -14.52 18.86
C ARG A 121 3.73 -13.61 18.49
N GLY A 122 4.27 -13.78 17.28
CA GLY A 122 5.34 -12.95 16.72
C GLY A 122 5.31 -13.01 15.20
N ILE A 123 5.49 -11.88 14.52
CA ILE A 123 5.23 -11.76 13.07
C ILE A 123 6.13 -12.72 12.28
N ASP A 124 7.44 -12.66 12.49
CA ASP A 124 8.39 -13.54 11.80
C ASP A 124 8.29 -14.98 12.27
N ARG A 125 7.98 -15.15 13.56
CA ARG A 125 7.84 -16.48 14.15
C ARG A 125 6.74 -17.28 13.46
N GLU A 126 5.58 -16.68 13.18
CA GLU A 126 4.50 -17.42 12.53
C GLU A 126 4.88 -17.83 11.11
N VAL A 127 5.59 -16.98 10.37
CA VAL A 127 6.16 -17.28 9.04
C VAL A 127 7.15 -18.45 9.12
N VAL A 128 8.11 -18.39 10.05
CA VAL A 128 9.11 -19.46 10.26
C VAL A 128 8.42 -20.77 10.64
N GLU A 129 7.38 -20.73 11.49
CA GLU A 129 6.65 -21.93 11.89
C GLU A 129 5.83 -22.52 10.72
N VAL A 130 5.28 -21.71 9.81
CA VAL A 130 4.69 -22.23 8.55
C VAL A 130 5.77 -22.98 7.75
N MET A 131 6.95 -22.39 7.58
CA MET A 131 8.02 -23.01 6.81
C MET A 131 8.49 -24.33 7.44
N HIS A 132 8.55 -24.40 8.78
CA HIS A 132 8.84 -25.64 9.50
C HIS A 132 7.75 -26.69 9.31
N ARG A 133 6.47 -26.34 9.57
CA ARG A 133 5.32 -27.26 9.44
C ARG A 133 5.19 -27.86 8.05
N THR A 134 5.52 -27.08 7.03
CA THR A 134 5.44 -27.49 5.62
C THR A 134 6.66 -28.27 5.12
N HIS A 135 7.67 -28.52 5.97
CA HIS A 135 8.80 -29.38 5.63
C HIS A 135 8.37 -30.86 5.54
N ILE A 136 9.12 -31.66 4.78
CA ILE A 136 8.88 -33.11 4.65
C ILE A 136 8.92 -33.77 6.04
N GLY A 137 7.89 -34.57 6.34
CA GLY A 137 7.80 -35.35 7.58
C GLY A 137 7.34 -34.58 8.83
N VAL A 138 7.01 -33.29 8.73
CA VAL A 138 6.56 -32.48 9.89
C VAL A 138 5.04 -32.55 10.03
N ASP A 139 4.30 -31.54 9.54
CA ASP A 139 2.86 -31.49 9.72
C ASP A 139 2.17 -32.24 8.57
N ASN A 140 1.46 -33.32 8.88
CA ASN A 140 0.77 -34.18 7.91
C ASN A 140 -0.76 -34.18 8.11
N ASP A 141 -1.29 -33.20 8.85
CA ASP A 141 -2.71 -32.95 8.97
C ASP A 141 -3.07 -31.63 8.28
N TYR A 142 -3.91 -31.71 7.24
CA TYR A 142 -4.28 -30.52 6.47
C TYR A 142 -5.03 -29.49 7.32
N GLN A 143 -5.84 -29.92 8.30
CA GLN A 143 -6.59 -29.00 9.15
C GLN A 143 -5.64 -28.19 10.03
N ASN A 144 -4.71 -28.85 10.70
CA ASN A 144 -3.68 -28.19 11.51
C ASN A 144 -2.80 -27.24 10.67
N ILE A 145 -2.43 -27.60 9.43
CA ILE A 145 -1.70 -26.71 8.51
C ILE A 145 -2.52 -25.45 8.17
N ILE A 146 -3.79 -25.60 7.81
CA ILE A 146 -4.66 -24.47 7.47
C ILE A 146 -4.89 -23.58 8.70
N ARG A 147 -5.07 -24.15 9.88
CA ARG A 147 -5.21 -23.40 11.14
C ARG A 147 -3.98 -22.54 11.43
N HIS A 148 -2.77 -23.07 11.24
CA HIS A 148 -1.54 -22.28 11.38
C HIS A 148 -1.40 -21.21 10.28
N SER A 149 -1.92 -21.47 9.08
CA SER A 149 -1.96 -20.46 8.00
C SER A 149 -2.84 -19.26 8.37
N ILE A 150 -3.99 -19.49 9.03
CA ILE A 150 -4.84 -18.42 9.56
C ILE A 150 -4.06 -17.60 10.59
N ARG A 151 -3.39 -18.24 11.54
CA ARG A 151 -2.57 -17.54 12.54
C ARG A 151 -1.46 -16.69 11.90
N ALA A 152 -0.76 -17.21 10.89
CA ALA A 152 0.26 -16.45 10.16
C ALA A 152 -0.34 -15.24 9.42
N SER A 153 -1.52 -15.38 8.82
CA SER A 153 -2.21 -14.25 8.17
C SER A 153 -2.70 -13.18 9.16
N LEU A 154 -3.08 -13.58 10.39
CA LEU A 154 -3.43 -12.63 11.45
C LEU A 154 -2.21 -11.85 11.93
N ALA A 155 -1.03 -12.49 11.97
CA ALA A 155 0.23 -11.83 12.33
C ALA A 155 0.66 -10.77 11.29
N ASP A 156 0.23 -10.91 10.04
CA ASP A 156 0.35 -9.87 9.02
C ASP A 156 -0.67 -8.74 9.27
N GLY A 157 -1.96 -9.05 9.16
CA GLY A 157 -3.01 -8.03 9.18
C GLY A 157 -3.08 -7.21 10.47
N TRP A 158 -2.85 -7.84 11.63
CA TRP A 158 -2.83 -7.21 12.96
C TRP A 158 -1.41 -6.98 13.49
N GLY A 159 -0.38 -7.20 12.66
CA GLY A 159 1.02 -6.97 12.98
C GLY A 159 1.68 -6.19 11.86
N GLY A 160 2.37 -6.88 10.95
CA GLY A 160 3.19 -6.26 9.90
C GLY A 160 2.50 -5.12 9.14
N SER A 161 1.33 -5.38 8.55
CA SER A 161 0.57 -4.38 7.79
C SER A 161 0.05 -3.22 8.65
N MET A 162 -0.40 -3.52 9.87
CA MET A 162 -0.93 -2.50 10.78
C MET A 162 0.16 -1.58 11.31
N ILE A 163 1.31 -2.15 11.69
CA ILE A 163 2.52 -1.41 12.07
C ILE A 163 2.98 -0.51 10.92
N ALA A 164 3.07 -1.07 9.70
CA ALA A 164 3.48 -0.31 8.52
C ALA A 164 2.58 0.90 8.29
N THR A 165 1.26 0.70 8.32
CA THR A 165 0.27 1.77 8.10
C THR A 165 0.38 2.85 9.18
N ASP A 166 0.33 2.45 10.45
CA ASP A 166 0.30 3.38 11.58
C ASP A 166 1.58 4.22 11.69
N LEU A 167 2.74 3.59 11.49
CA LEU A 167 4.02 4.29 11.57
C LEU A 167 4.32 5.09 10.29
N SER A 168 3.79 4.68 9.14
CA SER A 168 3.83 5.50 7.93
C SER A 168 3.04 6.79 8.11
N ASP A 169 1.90 6.76 8.80
CA ASP A 169 1.15 7.97 9.13
C ASP A 169 1.91 8.89 10.09
N VAL A 170 2.68 8.32 11.02
CA VAL A 170 3.57 9.09 11.90
C VAL A 170 4.69 9.77 11.12
N LEU A 171 5.35 9.06 10.19
CA LEU A 171 6.49 9.56 9.42
C LEU A 171 6.10 10.49 8.27
N PHE A 172 5.04 10.15 7.55
CA PHE A 172 4.67 10.80 6.29
C PHE A 172 3.44 11.69 6.42
N GLY A 173 2.77 11.64 7.58
CA GLY A 173 1.56 12.39 7.91
C GLY A 173 0.31 11.58 7.61
N SER A 174 -0.67 11.62 8.52
CA SER A 174 -1.94 10.94 8.34
C SER A 174 -2.69 11.44 7.08
N PRO A 175 -3.20 10.54 6.23
CA PRO A 175 -3.98 10.90 5.05
C PRO A 175 -5.19 11.77 5.37
N LYS A 176 -5.54 12.63 4.41
CA LYS A 176 -6.73 13.50 4.45
C LYS A 176 -7.37 13.49 3.07
N PRO A 177 -8.70 13.70 2.96
CA PRO A 177 -9.36 13.77 1.66
C PRO A 177 -8.66 14.74 0.71
N ILE A 178 -8.23 14.20 -0.41
CA ILE A 178 -7.40 14.92 -1.38
C ILE A 178 -7.83 14.57 -2.79
N ARG A 179 -7.89 15.59 -3.65
CA ARG A 179 -8.20 15.43 -5.07
C ARG A 179 -6.95 15.02 -5.83
N ALA A 180 -7.11 14.10 -6.76
CA ALA A 180 -6.05 13.70 -7.68
C ALA A 180 -6.66 13.22 -9.00
N ARG A 181 -5.82 12.64 -9.86
CA ARG A 181 -6.21 12.04 -11.14
C ARG A 181 -5.62 10.64 -11.28
N ALA A 182 -6.32 9.78 -12.00
CA ALA A 182 -5.87 8.44 -12.32
C ALA A 182 -5.88 8.14 -13.82
N ASN A 183 -5.09 7.12 -14.20
CA ASN A 183 -4.88 6.54 -15.53
C ASN A 183 -3.70 7.13 -16.31
N ILE A 184 -3.26 6.42 -17.36
CA ILE A 184 -2.04 6.70 -18.13
C ILE A 184 -2.04 8.13 -18.74
N GLY A 185 -3.21 8.70 -19.02
CA GLY A 185 -3.34 10.07 -19.53
C GLY A 185 -2.86 11.18 -18.59
N VAL A 186 -2.43 10.86 -17.36
CA VAL A 186 -1.76 11.82 -16.46
C VAL A 186 -0.31 12.12 -16.87
N LEU A 187 0.29 11.30 -17.74
CA LEU A 187 1.61 11.56 -18.32
C LEU A 187 1.58 12.83 -19.20
N LYS A 188 2.74 13.47 -19.37
CA LYS A 188 2.87 14.75 -20.11
C LYS A 188 3.97 14.68 -21.14
N ASP A 189 3.67 15.03 -22.38
CA ASP A 189 4.67 15.02 -23.47
C ASP A 189 5.80 16.02 -23.22
N ASP A 190 5.46 17.16 -22.63
CA ASP A 190 6.31 18.33 -22.44
C ASP A 190 6.93 18.45 -21.04
N GLU A 191 6.78 17.45 -20.17
CA GLU A 191 7.41 17.41 -18.84
C GLU A 191 8.29 16.16 -18.66
N VAL A 192 9.19 16.20 -17.67
CA VAL A 192 9.97 15.02 -17.26
C VAL A 192 9.05 14.06 -16.52
N ASN A 193 8.74 12.89 -17.10
CA ASN A 193 7.86 11.90 -16.47
C ASN A 193 8.65 10.88 -15.64
N ILE A 194 8.44 10.93 -14.33
CA ILE A 194 9.02 9.99 -13.36
C ILE A 194 7.90 9.10 -12.82
N ILE A 195 8.11 7.78 -12.86
CA ILE A 195 7.19 6.79 -12.31
C ILE A 195 7.83 6.16 -11.08
N VAL A 196 7.18 6.28 -9.92
CA VAL A 196 7.50 5.44 -8.76
C VAL A 196 6.65 4.17 -8.80
N HIS A 197 7.26 3.01 -8.62
CA HIS A 197 6.55 1.74 -8.61
C HIS A 197 7.11 0.78 -7.56
N GLY A 198 6.22 0.14 -6.80
CA GLY A 198 6.61 -0.71 -5.68
C GLY A 198 5.70 -0.46 -4.48
N HIS A 199 6.26 -0.52 -3.27
CA HIS A 199 5.59 -0.52 -1.98
C HIS A 199 6.31 0.28 -0.89
N ASP A 200 7.54 0.79 -1.11
CA ASP A 200 8.29 1.51 -0.08
C ASP A 200 7.95 3.02 -0.09
N PRO A 201 7.24 3.54 0.93
CA PRO A 201 6.91 4.97 1.02
C PRO A 201 8.10 5.83 1.43
N THR A 202 9.16 5.27 2.02
CA THR A 202 10.33 6.06 2.43
C THR A 202 11.00 6.67 1.20
N LEU A 203 11.17 5.87 0.13
CA LEU A 203 11.69 6.30 -1.15
C LEU A 203 10.75 7.28 -1.86
N SER A 204 9.48 6.91 -1.99
CA SER A 204 8.55 7.72 -2.79
C SER A 204 8.24 9.08 -2.13
N ASP A 205 8.18 9.18 -0.79
CA ASP A 205 8.07 10.47 -0.08
C ASP A 205 9.29 11.38 -0.33
N MET A 206 10.50 10.80 -0.36
CA MET A 206 11.72 11.56 -0.66
C MET A 206 11.78 12.00 -2.12
N ILE A 207 11.29 11.20 -3.06
CA ILE A 207 11.17 11.60 -4.46
C ILE A 207 10.15 12.75 -4.59
N VAL A 208 9.03 12.71 -3.88
CA VAL A 208 8.05 13.83 -3.84
C VAL A 208 8.74 15.13 -3.39
N ARG A 209 9.62 15.07 -2.39
CA ARG A 209 10.42 16.24 -1.97
C ARG A 209 11.40 16.66 -3.05
N ALA A 210 12.12 15.73 -3.68
CA ALA A 210 13.09 16.02 -4.72
C ALA A 210 12.47 16.68 -5.96
N VAL A 211 11.32 16.21 -6.47
CA VAL A 211 10.66 16.83 -7.63
C VAL A 211 10.08 18.23 -7.33
N ARG A 212 9.94 18.58 -6.05
CA ARG A 212 9.53 19.91 -5.58
C ARG A 212 10.73 20.84 -5.33
N ASP A 213 11.95 20.33 -5.38
CA ASP A 213 13.17 21.11 -5.17
C ASP A 213 13.35 22.19 -6.26
N PRO A 214 13.54 23.47 -5.91
CA PRO A 214 13.70 24.55 -6.88
C PRO A 214 14.89 24.38 -7.83
N GLU A 215 15.99 23.76 -7.38
CA GLU A 215 17.18 23.50 -8.19
C GLU A 215 16.85 22.49 -9.30
N LEU A 216 16.24 21.36 -8.94
CA LEU A 216 15.86 20.32 -9.90
C LEU A 216 14.80 20.80 -10.89
N ARG A 217 13.84 21.62 -10.43
CA ARG A 217 12.86 22.25 -11.33
C ARG A 217 13.54 23.18 -12.33
N LYS A 218 14.53 23.96 -11.89
CA LYS A 218 15.31 24.82 -12.77
C LYS A 218 16.11 23.99 -13.78
N GLU A 219 16.76 22.92 -13.34
CA GLU A 219 17.49 21.98 -14.22
C GLU A 219 16.56 21.37 -15.28
N ALA A 220 15.33 20.98 -14.91
CA ALA A 220 14.34 20.46 -15.85
C ALA A 220 13.92 21.49 -16.91
N LEU A 221 13.72 22.75 -16.50
CA LEU A 221 13.43 23.85 -17.44
C LEU A 221 14.60 24.10 -18.40
N GLU A 222 15.84 24.09 -17.89
CA GLU A 222 17.06 24.22 -18.70
C GLU A 222 17.24 23.05 -19.68
N ALA A 223 16.78 21.84 -19.32
CA ALA A 223 16.74 20.69 -20.21
C ALA A 223 15.67 20.80 -21.32
N GLY A 224 14.74 21.76 -21.20
CA GLY A 224 13.67 22.05 -22.16
C GLY A 224 12.31 21.45 -21.81
N ALA A 225 12.13 20.93 -20.59
CA ALA A 225 10.82 20.52 -20.09
C ALA A 225 10.03 21.73 -19.58
N LYS A 226 8.71 21.62 -19.46
CA LYS A 226 7.87 22.61 -18.77
C LYS A 226 7.77 22.38 -17.26
N GLY A 227 8.18 21.21 -16.80
CA GLY A 227 8.08 20.79 -15.41
C GLY A 227 8.59 19.36 -15.20
N ILE A 228 8.39 18.87 -13.98
CA ILE A 228 8.63 17.47 -13.60
C ILE A 228 7.28 16.89 -13.19
N ASN A 229 6.83 15.90 -13.94
CA ASN A 229 5.61 15.16 -13.70
C ASN A 229 5.93 13.86 -12.96
N LEU A 230 5.54 13.80 -11.68
CA LEU A 230 5.63 12.59 -10.88
C LEU A 230 4.27 11.87 -10.91
N GLY A 231 4.29 10.59 -11.20
CA GLY A 231 3.14 9.71 -11.00
C GLY A 231 3.58 8.36 -10.45
N GLY A 232 2.62 7.53 -10.04
CA GLY A 232 2.95 6.23 -9.47
C GLY A 232 2.16 5.06 -10.05
N ILE A 233 2.66 3.85 -9.83
CA ILE A 233 1.99 2.58 -10.12
C ILE A 233 1.96 1.68 -8.87
N CYS A 234 0.82 1.04 -8.62
CA CYS A 234 0.57 0.15 -7.47
C CYS A 234 0.64 0.84 -6.09
N CYS A 235 1.12 0.15 -5.04
CA CYS A 235 0.92 0.58 -3.66
C CYS A 235 1.73 1.82 -3.29
N THR A 236 3.00 1.95 -3.71
CA THR A 236 3.77 3.17 -3.48
C THR A 236 3.09 4.40 -4.10
N ALA A 237 2.35 4.22 -5.19
CA ALA A 237 1.51 5.27 -5.78
C ALA A 237 0.35 5.65 -4.88
N ASN A 238 -0.34 4.67 -4.30
CA ASN A 238 -1.41 4.91 -3.34
C ASN A 238 -0.88 5.65 -2.11
N GLU A 239 0.31 5.30 -1.59
CA GLU A 239 0.89 5.97 -0.42
C GLU A 239 1.12 7.48 -0.66
N ILE A 240 1.70 7.86 -1.80
CA ILE A 240 1.92 9.27 -2.14
C ILE A 240 0.67 9.97 -2.69
N LEU A 241 -0.29 9.23 -3.25
CA LEU A 241 -1.61 9.75 -3.56
C LEU A 241 -2.33 10.20 -2.28
N MET A 242 -2.41 9.31 -1.29
CA MET A 242 -3.15 9.49 -0.03
C MET A 242 -2.61 10.67 0.80
N ARG A 243 -1.33 11.01 0.65
CA ARG A 243 -0.66 12.06 1.45
C ARG A 243 -0.33 13.35 0.68
N HIS A 244 -0.08 13.24 -0.62
CA HIS A 244 0.42 14.36 -1.44
C HIS A 244 -0.44 14.68 -2.66
N GLY A 245 -1.48 13.88 -2.96
CA GLY A 245 -2.33 14.07 -4.13
C GLY A 245 -1.60 13.81 -5.46
N ILE A 246 -0.52 13.02 -5.42
CA ILE A 246 0.23 12.67 -6.62
C ILE A 246 -0.65 11.76 -7.51
N PRO A 247 -0.73 12.02 -8.84
CA PRO A 247 -1.53 11.21 -9.73
C PRO A 247 -1.09 9.73 -9.80
N VAL A 248 -2.06 8.85 -9.99
CA VAL A 248 -1.80 7.41 -10.17
C VAL A 248 -1.90 7.04 -11.64
N ILE A 249 -0.80 6.61 -12.23
CA ILE A 249 -0.70 6.29 -13.66
C ILE A 249 -1.46 4.99 -13.96
N GLY A 250 -1.37 4.00 -13.07
CA GLY A 250 -2.04 2.73 -13.29
C GLY A 250 -1.84 1.70 -12.20
N ASN A 251 -2.44 0.54 -12.42
CA ASN A 251 -2.35 -0.62 -11.53
C ASN A 251 -1.43 -1.71 -12.12
N HIS A 252 -1.47 -2.90 -11.53
CA HIS A 252 -0.51 -3.98 -11.76
C HIS A 252 -0.22 -4.30 -13.23
N LEU A 253 -1.24 -4.42 -14.09
CA LEU A 253 -1.04 -4.77 -15.51
C LEU A 253 -0.78 -3.55 -16.42
N GLN A 254 -0.71 -2.33 -15.87
CA GLN A 254 -0.36 -1.12 -16.62
C GLN A 254 1.12 -0.72 -16.53
N GLN A 255 1.92 -1.41 -15.70
CA GLN A 255 3.34 -1.07 -15.50
C GLN A 255 4.15 -1.10 -16.81
N GLU A 256 3.92 -2.09 -17.66
CA GLU A 256 4.56 -2.20 -18.97
C GLU A 256 3.97 -1.19 -19.97
N LEU A 257 2.65 -1.00 -19.93
CA LEU A 257 1.93 -0.10 -20.84
C LEU A 257 2.30 1.37 -20.63
N ALA A 258 2.63 1.76 -19.40
CA ALA A 258 3.13 3.10 -19.10
C ALA A 258 4.42 3.39 -19.86
N ILE A 259 5.36 2.44 -19.90
CA ILE A 259 6.61 2.54 -20.67
C ILE A 259 6.33 2.59 -22.18
N VAL A 260 5.40 1.75 -22.65
CA VAL A 260 5.04 1.65 -24.09
C VAL A 260 4.48 2.96 -24.66
N THR A 261 4.00 3.89 -23.84
CA THR A 261 3.66 5.25 -24.29
C THR A 261 4.83 6.00 -24.92
N GLY A 262 6.07 5.57 -24.62
CA GLY A 262 7.30 6.29 -24.95
C GLY A 262 7.49 7.60 -24.18
N ALA A 263 6.58 7.93 -23.26
CA ALA A 263 6.60 9.18 -22.49
C ALA A 263 7.36 9.05 -21.16
N THR A 264 7.57 7.84 -20.64
CA THR A 264 8.28 7.60 -19.38
C THR A 264 9.77 7.85 -19.53
N ASP A 265 10.31 8.84 -18.82
CA ASP A 265 11.74 9.13 -18.81
C ASP A 265 12.47 8.19 -17.85
N LEU A 266 11.87 7.96 -16.68
CA LEU A 266 12.45 7.10 -15.65
C LEU A 266 11.35 6.38 -14.85
N MET A 267 11.54 5.09 -14.62
CA MET A 267 10.77 4.31 -13.65
C MET A 267 11.72 3.85 -12.54
N VAL A 268 11.47 4.32 -11.33
CA VAL A 268 12.20 3.93 -10.13
C VAL A 268 11.37 2.92 -9.35
N VAL A 269 12.02 1.81 -9.00
CA VAL A 269 11.36 0.66 -8.40
C VAL A 269 12.05 0.20 -7.12
N ASP A 270 11.25 -0.13 -6.12
CA ASP A 270 11.70 -0.69 -4.85
C ASP A 270 11.52 -2.23 -4.81
N VAL A 271 10.50 -2.74 -4.14
CA VAL A 271 10.18 -4.15 -3.91
C VAL A 271 8.73 -4.47 -4.28
N GLN A 272 8.49 -5.76 -4.53
CA GLN A 272 7.16 -6.38 -4.69
C GLN A 272 6.36 -5.93 -5.93
N CYS A 273 5.71 -6.88 -6.60
CA CYS A 273 4.81 -6.71 -7.75
C CYS A 273 5.40 -6.07 -9.03
N ILE A 274 6.69 -5.74 -9.04
CA ILE A 274 7.41 -5.22 -10.21
C ILE A 274 7.79 -6.37 -11.13
N PHE A 275 7.33 -6.33 -12.38
CA PHE A 275 7.64 -7.34 -13.37
C PHE A 275 9.08 -7.19 -13.87
N PRO A 276 9.86 -8.28 -13.98
CA PRO A 276 11.20 -8.20 -14.56
C PRO A 276 11.19 -7.75 -16.03
N SER A 277 10.07 -7.94 -16.73
CA SER A 277 9.88 -7.52 -18.11
C SER A 277 9.94 -6.00 -18.31
N VAL A 278 9.70 -5.18 -17.28
CA VAL A 278 9.81 -3.71 -17.40
C VAL A 278 11.21 -3.30 -17.84
N VAL A 279 12.25 -4.05 -17.45
CA VAL A 279 13.64 -3.82 -17.87
C VAL A 279 13.84 -4.11 -19.35
N GLU A 280 13.30 -5.21 -19.85
CA GLU A 280 13.43 -5.56 -21.27
C GLU A 280 12.62 -4.63 -22.17
N ILE A 281 11.42 -4.23 -21.72
CA ILE A 281 10.57 -3.29 -22.45
C ILE A 281 11.22 -1.91 -22.49
N ALA A 282 11.80 -1.44 -21.37
CA ALA A 282 12.48 -0.15 -21.31
C ALA A 282 13.63 -0.01 -22.33
N LYS A 283 14.34 -1.10 -22.66
CA LYS A 283 15.38 -1.11 -23.69
C LYS A 283 14.87 -0.78 -25.10
N CYS A 284 13.56 -0.90 -25.35
CA CYS A 284 12.94 -0.52 -26.62
C CYS A 284 12.67 1.00 -26.70
N PHE A 285 12.85 1.72 -25.59
CA PHE A 285 12.61 3.15 -25.44
C PHE A 285 13.84 3.83 -24.80
N ASP A 286 13.71 5.10 -24.45
CA ASP A 286 14.76 5.83 -23.71
C ASP A 286 14.53 5.83 -22.19
N THR A 287 13.57 5.02 -21.73
CA THR A 287 13.23 4.90 -20.32
C THR A 287 14.36 4.25 -19.55
N GLU A 288 14.74 4.84 -18.43
CA GLU A 288 15.65 4.20 -17.47
C GLU A 288 14.86 3.49 -16.36
N ILE A 289 15.29 2.25 -16.04
CA ILE A 289 14.80 1.53 -14.88
C ILE A 289 15.86 1.59 -13.79
N ILE A 290 15.51 2.18 -12.64
CA ILE A 290 16.35 2.22 -11.45
C ILE A 290 15.75 1.34 -10.36
N THR A 291 16.49 0.34 -9.92
CA THR A 291 16.16 -0.44 -8.71
C THR A 291 16.88 0.15 -7.50
N THR A 292 16.18 0.27 -6.37
CA THR A 292 16.70 0.97 -5.19
C THR A 292 16.92 0.10 -3.96
N SER A 293 16.18 -1.01 -3.85
CA SER A 293 16.29 -1.90 -2.70
C SER A 293 17.24 -3.07 -2.96
N PRO A 294 18.18 -3.38 -2.05
CA PRO A 294 19.01 -4.58 -2.19
C PRO A 294 18.18 -5.88 -2.12
N LYS A 295 16.95 -5.82 -1.59
CA LYS A 295 15.99 -6.93 -1.50
C LYS A 295 15.44 -7.33 -2.88
N ALA A 296 15.49 -6.44 -3.87
CA ALA A 296 14.92 -6.66 -5.20
C ALA A 296 15.79 -6.04 -6.30
N LYS A 297 16.86 -6.76 -6.68
CA LYS A 297 17.71 -6.38 -7.82
C LYS A 297 17.22 -6.98 -9.12
N PHE A 298 17.28 -6.20 -10.19
CA PHE A 298 16.85 -6.61 -11.53
C PHE A 298 18.05 -6.62 -12.47
N THR A 299 18.31 -7.76 -13.12
CA THR A 299 19.38 -7.85 -14.12
C THR A 299 19.12 -6.90 -15.27
N GLY A 300 20.08 -6.02 -15.56
CA GLY A 300 19.98 -5.03 -16.63
C GLY A 300 19.40 -3.67 -16.23
N ALA A 301 18.91 -3.53 -15.00
CA ALA A 301 18.54 -2.22 -14.43
C ALA A 301 19.75 -1.52 -13.80
N THR A 302 19.70 -0.20 -13.73
CA THR A 302 20.63 0.59 -12.90
C THR A 302 20.29 0.36 -11.43
N PHE A 303 21.28 0.09 -10.59
CA PHE A 303 21.09 -0.06 -9.15
C PHE A 303 21.67 1.13 -8.41
N ILE A 304 20.84 1.78 -7.60
CA ILE A 304 21.25 2.85 -6.67
C ILE A 304 20.84 2.41 -5.28
N ASP A 305 21.81 2.24 -4.37
CA ASP A 305 21.54 1.74 -3.02
C ASP A 305 20.88 2.85 -2.17
N TYR A 306 19.55 2.82 -2.07
CA TYR A 306 18.81 3.78 -1.27
C TYR A 306 18.88 3.48 0.23
N GLU A 307 18.95 2.20 0.60
CA GLU A 307 18.94 1.75 2.00
C GLU A 307 20.17 2.24 2.77
N HIS A 308 21.34 2.25 2.12
CA HIS A 308 22.59 2.72 2.70
C HIS A 308 22.97 4.15 2.29
N GLY A 309 22.16 4.78 1.42
CA GLY A 309 22.39 6.13 0.92
C GLY A 309 21.79 7.21 1.82
N ASP A 310 22.18 8.46 1.55
CA ASP A 310 21.45 9.62 2.09
C ASP A 310 20.10 9.75 1.34
N PRO A 311 18.94 9.67 2.03
CA PRO A 311 17.64 9.55 1.37
C PRO A 311 17.33 10.67 0.39
N LEU A 312 17.57 11.93 0.79
CA LEU A 312 17.28 13.08 -0.05
C LEU A 312 18.29 13.21 -1.19
N THR A 313 19.58 13.05 -0.93
CA THR A 313 20.63 13.11 -1.96
C THR A 313 20.40 12.05 -3.04
N THR A 314 20.11 10.82 -2.62
CA THR A 314 19.81 9.71 -3.53
C THR A 314 18.57 10.00 -4.38
N SER A 315 17.52 10.53 -3.77
CA SER A 315 16.29 10.92 -4.50
C SER A 315 16.55 12.05 -5.50
N LYS A 316 17.40 13.03 -5.14
CA LYS A 316 17.81 14.08 -6.08
C LYS A 316 18.62 13.53 -7.26
N GLU A 317 19.51 12.57 -7.02
CA GLU A 317 20.25 11.89 -8.10
C GLU A 317 19.30 11.19 -9.07
N ILE A 318 18.31 10.46 -8.56
CA ILE A 318 17.28 9.79 -9.38
C ILE A 318 16.52 10.81 -10.24
N VAL A 319 16.13 11.96 -9.68
CA VAL A 319 15.44 13.01 -10.46
C VAL A 319 16.36 13.61 -11.52
N ARG A 320 17.65 13.83 -11.24
CA ARG A 320 18.61 14.30 -12.26
C ARG A 320 18.77 13.28 -13.40
N ASN A 321 18.82 12.00 -13.09
CA ASN A 321 18.85 10.95 -14.11
C ASN A 321 17.61 11.02 -15.02
N ALA A 322 16.42 11.24 -14.45
CA ALA A 322 15.21 11.43 -15.25
C ALA A 322 15.27 12.66 -16.17
N ILE A 323 15.82 13.77 -15.68
CA ILE A 323 16.01 15.00 -16.47
C ILE A 323 16.95 14.73 -17.66
N GLU A 324 18.02 13.95 -17.48
CA GLU A 324 18.90 13.54 -18.59
C GLU A 324 18.18 12.64 -19.60
N ARG A 325 17.33 11.71 -19.15
CA ARG A 325 16.52 10.87 -20.04
C ARG A 325 15.51 11.68 -20.86
N PHE A 326 14.90 12.70 -20.26
CA PHE A 326 14.02 13.63 -20.98
C PHE A 326 14.73 14.30 -22.17
N LYS A 327 16.02 14.65 -22.05
CA LYS A 327 16.77 15.24 -23.18
C LYS A 327 16.86 14.29 -24.38
N MET A 328 16.88 12.97 -24.14
CA MET A 328 16.88 11.93 -25.19
C MET A 328 15.47 11.75 -25.78
N ARG A 329 14.43 11.85 -24.95
CA ARG A 329 13.03 11.66 -25.33
C ARG A 329 12.42 12.86 -26.06
N LYS A 330 12.72 14.10 -25.67
CA LYS A 330 11.94 15.31 -26.03
C LYS A 330 11.66 15.58 -27.53
N ASN A 331 12.45 14.99 -28.43
CA ASN A 331 12.29 15.12 -29.88
C ASN A 331 11.70 13.86 -30.54
N LYS A 332 11.27 12.87 -29.75
CA LYS A 332 10.69 11.61 -30.20
C LYS A 332 9.18 11.64 -30.04
N LYS A 333 8.51 10.87 -30.89
CA LYS A 333 7.05 10.74 -30.84
C LYS A 333 6.65 9.84 -29.68
N THR A 334 5.80 10.37 -28.82
CA THR A 334 5.10 9.67 -27.74
C THR A 334 3.67 9.32 -28.18
N GLN A 335 3.03 8.43 -27.43
CA GLN A 335 1.63 8.07 -27.62
C GLN A 335 0.93 7.93 -26.27
N ILE A 336 0.62 9.08 -25.67
CA ILE A 336 -0.13 9.15 -24.41
C ILE A 336 -1.64 9.11 -24.72
N PRO A 337 -2.39 8.09 -24.26
CA PRO A 337 -3.84 8.07 -24.40
C PRO A 337 -4.45 9.24 -23.62
N GLN A 338 -5.41 9.96 -24.23
CA GLN A 338 -6.07 11.10 -23.60
C GLN A 338 -7.21 10.66 -22.66
N GLU A 339 -6.92 9.67 -21.82
CA GLU A 339 -7.87 9.02 -20.92
C GLU A 339 -7.36 9.15 -19.49
N SER A 340 -8.10 9.89 -18.66
CA SER A 340 -7.85 10.03 -17.23
C SER A 340 -9.13 10.46 -16.51
N GLN A 341 -9.23 10.11 -15.24
CA GLN A 341 -10.39 10.40 -14.40
C GLN A 341 -9.95 11.16 -13.15
N ASP A 342 -10.81 12.04 -12.65
CA ASP A 342 -10.63 12.69 -11.35
C ASP A 342 -11.04 11.71 -10.23
N LEU A 343 -10.45 11.89 -9.06
CA LEU A 343 -10.79 11.09 -7.88
C LEU A 343 -10.59 11.88 -6.58
N ILE A 344 -11.23 11.41 -5.51
CA ILE A 344 -10.95 11.80 -4.13
C ILE A 344 -10.41 10.57 -3.40
N ALA A 345 -9.20 10.67 -2.89
CA ALA A 345 -8.56 9.66 -2.04
C ALA A 345 -8.37 10.23 -0.64
N GLY A 346 -7.67 9.50 0.23
CA GLY A 346 -7.25 9.99 1.54
C GLY A 346 -8.23 9.68 2.66
N PHE A 347 -9.14 8.71 2.47
CA PHE A 347 -10.05 8.24 3.52
C PHE A 347 -9.34 7.22 4.42
N THR A 348 -9.39 7.44 5.73
CA THR A 348 -8.90 6.51 6.76
C THR A 348 -9.99 6.28 7.79
N ALA A 349 -9.83 5.27 8.65
CA ALA A 349 -10.75 5.09 9.77
C ALA A 349 -10.82 6.36 10.65
N GLU A 350 -9.66 6.94 10.99
CA GLU A 350 -9.58 8.11 11.86
C GLU A 350 -10.29 9.32 11.29
N ASN A 351 -10.10 9.63 10.01
CA ASN A 351 -10.73 10.82 9.43
C ASN A 351 -12.21 10.57 9.06
N THR A 352 -12.57 9.35 8.65
CA THR A 352 -13.96 8.95 8.35
C THR A 352 -14.84 9.06 9.58
N PHE A 353 -14.29 8.78 10.77
CA PHE A 353 -14.96 9.03 12.06
C PHE A 353 -15.41 10.49 12.24
N HIS A 354 -14.64 11.45 11.72
CA HIS A 354 -14.95 12.87 11.74
C HIS A 354 -15.88 13.31 10.60
N PHE A 355 -15.76 12.72 9.40
CA PHE A 355 -16.66 13.04 8.29
C PHE A 355 -18.09 12.60 8.55
N LEU A 356 -18.26 11.40 9.12
CA LEU A 356 -19.58 10.89 9.45
C LEU A 356 -20.20 11.60 10.65
N GLY A 357 -19.47 11.76 11.76
CA GLY A 357 -20.00 12.33 13.01
C GLY A 357 -19.93 13.86 13.12
N GLY A 358 -19.23 14.52 12.21
CA GLY A 358 -18.89 15.94 12.29
C GLY A 358 -17.75 16.25 13.28
N ARG A 359 -17.31 17.51 13.28
CA ARG A 359 -16.12 17.94 14.04
C ARG A 359 -16.26 17.84 15.57
N TYR A 360 -17.44 18.13 16.11
CA TYR A 360 -17.66 18.25 17.55
C TYR A 360 -18.20 16.97 18.22
N ARG A 361 -18.75 16.05 17.43
CA ARG A 361 -19.32 14.78 17.90
C ARG A 361 -18.93 13.65 16.96
N ALA A 362 -17.64 13.56 16.65
CA ALA A 362 -17.08 12.54 15.78
C ALA A 362 -17.52 11.15 16.25
N THR A 363 -18.05 10.35 15.33
CA THR A 363 -18.68 9.07 15.61
C THR A 363 -18.99 8.31 14.33
N TYR A 364 -18.93 6.97 14.38
CA TYR A 364 -19.49 6.10 13.35
C TYR A 364 -21.01 5.92 13.46
N ARG A 365 -21.67 6.56 14.43
CA ARG A 365 -23.11 6.36 14.66
C ARG A 365 -23.97 6.58 13.42
N PRO A 366 -23.72 7.56 12.53
CA PRO A 366 -24.45 7.69 11.27
C PRO A 366 -24.35 6.46 10.38
N LEU A 367 -23.15 5.91 10.18
CA LEU A 367 -22.94 4.67 9.43
C LEU A 367 -23.64 3.48 10.11
N ASN A 368 -23.43 3.32 11.42
CA ASN A 368 -24.03 2.23 12.18
C ASN A 368 -25.56 2.29 12.14
N ASN A 369 -26.15 3.47 12.31
CA ASN A 369 -27.59 3.65 12.24
C ASN A 369 -28.12 3.38 10.82
N ALA A 370 -27.43 3.85 9.78
CA ALA A 370 -27.83 3.56 8.40
C ALA A 370 -27.87 2.06 8.12
N ILE A 371 -26.93 1.28 8.68
CA ILE A 371 -26.93 -0.18 8.59
C ILE A 371 -28.06 -0.81 9.42
N ILE A 372 -28.20 -0.41 10.69
CA ILE A 372 -29.22 -0.96 11.61
C ILE A 372 -30.64 -0.71 11.09
N GLU A 373 -30.88 0.46 10.49
CA GLU A 373 -32.16 0.87 9.92
C GLU A 373 -32.43 0.25 8.54
N GLY A 374 -31.44 -0.44 7.95
CA GLY A 374 -31.54 -1.07 6.64
C GLY A 374 -31.43 -0.09 5.46
N ARG A 375 -31.05 1.18 5.70
CA ARG A 375 -30.72 2.14 4.64
C ARG A 375 -29.46 1.72 3.89
N LEU A 376 -28.46 1.22 4.62
CA LEU A 376 -27.32 0.50 4.05
C LEU A 376 -27.47 -0.99 4.35
N ARG A 377 -27.21 -1.85 3.36
CA ARG A 377 -27.16 -3.30 3.59
C ARG A 377 -25.90 -3.74 4.33
N GLY A 378 -24.85 -2.93 4.27
CA GLY A 378 -23.59 -3.18 4.97
C GLY A 378 -22.44 -2.42 4.34
N ALA A 379 -21.22 -2.89 4.62
CA ALA A 379 -20.00 -2.44 3.98
C ALA A 379 -19.21 -3.64 3.46
N ALA A 380 -18.50 -3.46 2.35
CA ALA A 380 -17.67 -4.48 1.74
C ALA A 380 -16.29 -3.91 1.36
N ALA A 381 -15.24 -4.68 1.64
CA ALA A 381 -13.90 -4.35 1.17
C ALA A 381 -13.64 -5.07 -0.16
N VAL A 382 -13.35 -4.32 -1.23
CA VAL A 382 -12.92 -4.87 -2.52
C VAL A 382 -11.44 -4.57 -2.69
N VAL A 383 -10.63 -5.62 -2.69
CA VAL A 383 -9.16 -5.52 -2.62
C VAL A 383 -8.50 -6.46 -3.62
N GLY A 384 -7.19 -6.32 -3.77
CA GLY A 384 -6.36 -7.24 -4.53
C GLY A 384 -5.91 -6.70 -5.88
N CYS A 385 -5.47 -7.64 -6.72
CA CYS A 385 -4.64 -7.36 -7.89
C CYS A 385 -5.40 -7.60 -9.20
N ASN A 386 -4.71 -7.44 -10.33
CA ASN A 386 -5.16 -7.93 -11.62
C ASN A 386 -4.53 -9.29 -11.94
N ASN A 387 -5.18 -10.08 -12.80
CA ASN A 387 -4.69 -11.36 -13.26
C ASN A 387 -4.95 -11.48 -14.78
N PRO A 388 -3.96 -11.83 -15.61
CA PRO A 388 -4.13 -11.91 -17.07
C PRO A 388 -5.13 -12.97 -17.53
N GLY A 389 -5.53 -13.92 -16.67
CA GLY A 389 -6.60 -14.88 -16.95
C GLY A 389 -8.02 -14.28 -16.99
N ILE A 390 -8.17 -13.00 -16.63
CA ILE A 390 -9.43 -12.26 -16.62
C ILE A 390 -9.19 -10.91 -17.31
N THR A 391 -10.20 -10.38 -18.01
CA THR A 391 -10.13 -9.02 -18.56
C THR A 391 -9.80 -8.02 -17.46
N GLN A 392 -8.73 -7.23 -17.68
CA GLN A 392 -8.23 -6.28 -16.69
C GLN A 392 -9.36 -5.38 -16.16
N ASP A 393 -9.35 -5.16 -14.84
CA ASP A 393 -10.29 -4.34 -14.06
C ASP A 393 -11.77 -4.76 -14.07
N TYR A 394 -12.18 -5.67 -14.96
CA TYR A 394 -13.59 -6.04 -15.14
C TYR A 394 -14.26 -6.45 -13.83
N ASN A 395 -13.66 -7.40 -13.10
CA ASN A 395 -14.25 -7.89 -11.86
C ASN A 395 -14.28 -6.80 -10.78
N HIS A 396 -13.24 -5.99 -10.65
CA HIS A 396 -13.19 -4.90 -9.66
C HIS A 396 -14.36 -3.93 -9.87
N VAL A 397 -14.49 -3.43 -11.10
CA VAL A 397 -15.52 -2.44 -11.46
C VAL A 397 -16.93 -3.02 -11.39
N VAL A 398 -17.14 -4.24 -11.89
CA VAL A 398 -18.47 -4.88 -11.88
C VAL A 398 -18.92 -5.21 -10.47
N ILE A 399 -18.05 -5.78 -9.64
CA ILE A 399 -18.37 -6.10 -8.24
C ILE A 399 -18.67 -4.81 -7.47
N ALA A 400 -17.82 -3.79 -7.59
CA ALA A 400 -18.04 -2.51 -6.93
C ALA A 400 -19.39 -1.90 -7.33
N ARG A 401 -19.67 -1.75 -8.63
CA ARG A 401 -20.95 -1.22 -9.11
C ARG A 401 -22.16 -2.00 -8.61
N GLU A 402 -22.10 -3.32 -8.56
CA GLU A 402 -23.23 -4.13 -8.08
C GLU A 402 -23.42 -3.98 -6.56
N LEU A 403 -22.35 -3.87 -5.79
CA LEU A 403 -22.42 -3.55 -4.35
C LEU A 403 -23.04 -2.17 -4.11
N LEU A 404 -22.59 -1.15 -4.86
CA LEU A 404 -23.11 0.21 -4.77
C LEU A 404 -24.61 0.28 -5.10
N ARG A 405 -25.01 -0.35 -6.22
CA ARG A 405 -26.42 -0.47 -6.64
C ARG A 405 -27.27 -1.13 -5.56
N HIS A 406 -26.63 -1.96 -4.75
CA HIS A 406 -27.24 -2.65 -3.64
C HIS A 406 -27.03 -1.98 -2.27
N ASP A 407 -26.82 -0.66 -2.19
CA ASP A 407 -26.71 0.07 -0.92
C ASP A 407 -25.64 -0.50 0.03
N VAL A 408 -24.56 -1.02 -0.53
CA VAL A 408 -23.39 -1.48 0.22
C VAL A 408 -22.29 -0.44 0.05
N LEU A 409 -21.84 0.14 1.16
CA LEU A 409 -20.67 1.01 1.16
C LEU A 409 -19.44 0.20 0.76
N VAL A 410 -18.66 0.66 -0.21
CA VAL A 410 -17.45 -0.03 -0.65
C VAL A 410 -16.23 0.71 -0.10
N VAL A 411 -15.29 -0.03 0.47
CA VAL A 411 -13.95 0.46 0.80
C VAL A 411 -12.93 -0.28 -0.05
N GLU A 412 -11.97 0.41 -0.64
CA GLU A 412 -11.01 -0.22 -1.53
C GLU A 412 -9.56 0.12 -1.19
N THR A 413 -8.67 -0.82 -1.51
CA THR A 413 -7.23 -0.62 -1.40
C THR A 413 -6.52 -1.20 -2.62
N GLY A 414 -5.23 -0.88 -2.74
CA GLY A 414 -4.35 -1.49 -3.73
C GLY A 414 -4.78 -1.24 -5.17
N CYS A 415 -4.66 -2.26 -6.01
CA CYS A 415 -4.99 -2.15 -7.43
C CYS A 415 -6.49 -2.10 -7.73
N SER A 416 -7.35 -2.53 -6.79
CA SER A 416 -8.82 -2.39 -6.91
C SER A 416 -9.22 -0.92 -6.88
N ALA A 417 -8.74 -0.17 -5.88
CA ALA A 417 -9.00 1.27 -5.77
C ALA A 417 -8.56 2.02 -7.04
N ILE A 418 -7.38 1.68 -7.59
CA ILE A 418 -6.89 2.26 -8.84
C ILE A 418 -7.77 1.85 -10.03
N ALA A 419 -8.27 0.61 -10.06
CA ALA A 419 -9.21 0.17 -11.09
C ALA A 419 -10.47 1.04 -11.07
N CYS A 420 -11.16 1.14 -9.94
CA CYS A 420 -12.37 1.94 -9.81
C CYS A 420 -12.12 3.44 -10.03
N ALA A 421 -10.94 3.96 -9.65
CA ALA A 421 -10.53 5.34 -9.92
C ALA A 421 -10.48 5.64 -11.42
N LYS A 422 -9.88 4.75 -12.22
CA LYS A 422 -9.80 4.90 -13.69
C LYS A 422 -11.17 4.88 -14.38
N TYR A 423 -12.20 4.37 -13.71
CA TYR A 423 -13.58 4.32 -14.18
C TYR A 423 -14.47 5.39 -13.52
N GLY A 424 -13.89 6.35 -12.78
CA GLY A 424 -14.60 7.51 -12.23
C GLY A 424 -15.43 7.22 -10.97
N LEU A 425 -15.27 6.05 -10.35
CA LEU A 425 -16.11 5.63 -9.21
C LEU A 425 -15.71 6.24 -7.86
N LEU A 426 -14.53 6.87 -7.78
CA LEU A 426 -14.00 7.51 -6.57
C LEU A 426 -14.27 9.02 -6.56
N THR A 427 -15.43 9.43 -7.08
CA THR A 427 -15.92 10.81 -7.08
C THR A 427 -17.25 10.88 -6.32
N PRO A 428 -17.59 12.01 -5.68
CA PRO A 428 -18.91 12.18 -5.06
C PRO A 428 -20.06 11.97 -6.06
N GLU A 429 -19.87 12.40 -7.31
CA GLU A 429 -20.84 12.27 -8.40
C GLU A 429 -21.16 10.80 -8.73
N ALA A 430 -20.22 9.87 -8.51
CA ALA A 430 -20.45 8.45 -8.72
C ALA A 430 -21.59 7.90 -7.85
N ALA A 431 -21.87 8.52 -6.69
CA ALA A 431 -23.01 8.10 -5.86
C ALA A 431 -24.35 8.35 -6.57
N MET A 432 -24.46 9.42 -7.36
CA MET A 432 -25.70 9.74 -8.08
C MET A 432 -25.98 8.76 -9.24
N GLU A 433 -24.92 8.24 -9.85
CA GLU A 433 -25.02 7.37 -11.02
C GLU A 433 -25.11 5.88 -10.65
N TYR A 434 -24.35 5.43 -9.64
CA TYR A 434 -24.15 4.01 -9.38
C TYR A 434 -24.73 3.50 -8.05
N ALA A 435 -24.97 4.37 -7.07
CA ALA A 435 -25.43 3.93 -5.76
C ALA A 435 -26.96 3.73 -5.72
N GLY A 436 -27.41 2.77 -4.90
CA GLY A 436 -28.80 2.68 -4.48
C GLY A 436 -29.24 3.90 -3.66
N GLU A 437 -30.55 4.05 -3.45
CA GLU A 437 -31.13 5.25 -2.82
C GLU A 437 -30.56 5.53 -1.42
N GLY A 438 -30.35 4.48 -0.62
CA GLY A 438 -29.89 4.62 0.76
C GLY A 438 -28.42 5.03 0.85
N LEU A 439 -27.56 4.43 0.01
CA LEU A 439 -26.16 4.86 -0.06
C LEU A 439 -26.01 6.25 -0.67
N ARG A 440 -26.78 6.56 -1.73
CA ARG A 440 -26.77 7.89 -2.36
C ARG A 440 -27.11 8.99 -1.36
N GLU A 441 -28.16 8.82 -0.56
CA GLU A 441 -28.56 9.79 0.47
C GLU A 441 -27.42 10.08 1.45
N VAL A 442 -26.71 9.04 1.91
CA VAL A 442 -25.58 9.19 2.83
C VAL A 442 -24.41 9.92 2.16
N CYS A 443 -24.05 9.53 0.94
CA CYS A 443 -22.99 10.18 0.18
C CYS A 443 -23.28 11.67 -0.09
N GLU A 444 -24.53 12.01 -0.44
CA GLU A 444 -24.97 13.40 -0.67
C GLU A 444 -24.93 14.23 0.62
N ALA A 445 -25.41 13.66 1.74
CA ALA A 445 -25.44 14.36 3.01
C ALA A 445 -24.04 14.67 3.57
N VAL A 446 -23.09 13.75 3.36
CA VAL A 446 -21.72 13.86 3.89
C VAL A 446 -20.77 14.53 2.88
N GLY A 447 -21.04 14.41 1.58
CA GLY A 447 -20.18 14.90 0.50
C GLY A 447 -19.00 13.98 0.21
N ILE A 448 -19.19 12.65 0.30
CA ILE A 448 -18.15 11.64 0.06
C ILE A 448 -18.48 10.78 -1.17
N PRO A 449 -17.47 10.21 -1.85
CA PRO A 449 -17.69 9.18 -2.85
C PRO A 449 -18.38 7.94 -2.27
N PRO A 450 -19.03 7.12 -3.10
CA PRO A 450 -19.63 5.85 -2.67
C PRO A 450 -18.60 4.73 -2.48
N ILE A 451 -17.36 4.95 -2.94
CA ILE A 451 -16.17 4.11 -2.72
C ILE A 451 -15.12 4.92 -1.98
N LEU A 452 -14.68 4.43 -0.81
CA LEU A 452 -13.67 5.10 0.02
C LEU A 452 -12.28 4.48 -0.11
#